data_AF-A0A974B4U7-F1
#
_entry.id   AF-A0A974B4U7-F1
#
_cell.length_a   1.000
_cell.length_b   1.000
_cell.length_c   1.000
_cell.angle_alpha   90.00
_cell.angle_beta   90.00
_cell.angle_gamma   90.00
#
_symmetry.space_group_name_H-M   'P 1'
#
loop_
_entity.id
_entity.type
_entity.pdbx_description
1 polymer ?
#
loop_
_entity_poly.entity_id
_entity_poly.type
_entity_poly.pdbx_seq_one_letter_code
_entity_poly.pdbx_strand_id
1 'polypeptide(L)'
;DPDSGDNGVLLYSLVNHQTNEFDIDQKTGQIFTVSVAGKAGTFYLEVQAEDQGMRRLTAQTTVNVTVDSSSSSNIVVVVLNQQINVVERNIVEVKRVLEDKLEWNVYVVDVSSDEFQISARSSTDETNVKITAFDEAHQEVPAPDVKRSV
;
A
#
# COMPACT_ATOMS: atom_id res chain seq x y z
N ASP A 1 30.52 9.07 -1.56
CA ASP A 1 29.19 9.33 -2.12
C ASP A 1 28.86 10.80 -1.81
N PRO A 2 28.37 11.64 -2.74
CA PRO A 2 28.05 13.04 -2.47
C PRO A 2 27.11 13.28 -1.27
N ASP A 3 26.44 12.23 -0.78
CA ASP A 3 25.49 12.28 0.34
C ASP A 3 26.08 11.81 1.68
N SER A 4 27.40 11.66 1.78
CA SER A 4 28.05 11.23 3.03
C SER A 4 28.26 12.41 4.00
N GLY A 5 27.41 12.52 5.03
CA GLY A 5 27.50 13.51 6.12
C GLY A 5 26.14 13.89 6.69
N ASP A 6 26.05 14.91 7.55
CA ASP A 6 24.77 15.42 8.09
C ASP A 6 23.79 15.90 7.00
N ASN A 7 24.30 16.19 5.80
CA ASN A 7 23.50 16.53 4.61
C ASN A 7 22.74 15.32 4.02
N GLY A 8 23.05 14.09 4.44
CA GLY A 8 22.31 12.87 4.05
C GLY A 8 21.12 12.56 4.97
N VAL A 9 20.97 13.29 6.09
CA VAL A 9 19.86 13.10 7.02
C VAL A 9 18.72 14.04 6.63
N LEU A 10 17.63 13.44 6.13
CA LEU A 10 16.38 14.14 5.80
C LEU A 10 15.38 14.02 6.95
N LEU A 11 14.69 15.11 7.24
CA LEU A 11 13.51 15.13 8.11
C LEU A 11 12.26 15.31 7.27
N TYR A 12 11.27 14.46 7.51
CA TYR A 12 10.00 14.44 6.79
C TYR A 12 8.87 15.05 7.61
N SER A 13 7.97 15.78 6.97
CA SER A 13 6.78 16.36 7.61
C SER A 13 5.63 16.51 6.61
N LEU A 14 4.38 16.65 7.10
CA LEU A 14 3.29 17.14 6.26
C LEU A 14 3.17 18.66 6.42
N VAL A 15 3.08 19.40 5.33
CA VAL A 15 3.17 20.87 5.31
C VAL A 15 1.82 21.52 5.63
N ASN A 16 0.75 20.85 5.22
CA ASN A 16 -0.63 21.30 5.37
C ASN A 16 -1.45 20.24 6.14
N HIS A 17 -1.02 19.93 7.36
CA HIS A 17 -1.68 19.04 8.35
C HIS A 17 -3.08 19.55 8.76
N GLN A 18 -4.02 19.67 7.83
CA GLN A 18 -5.41 20.06 8.11
C GLN A 18 -6.25 18.88 8.62
N THR A 19 -5.68 17.67 8.59
CA THR A 19 -6.35 16.40 8.84
C THR A 19 -5.61 15.63 9.93
N ASN A 20 -6.32 15.16 10.96
CA ASN A 20 -5.80 14.23 11.97
C ASN A 20 -5.87 12.76 11.51
N GLU A 21 -6.09 12.55 10.21
CA GLU A 21 -6.31 11.25 9.59
C GLU A 21 -5.01 10.49 9.36
N PHE A 22 -3.91 11.21 9.13
CA PHE A 22 -2.61 10.66 8.75
C PHE A 22 -1.48 11.33 9.51
N ASP A 23 -0.39 10.61 9.68
CA ASP A 23 0.85 11.11 10.27
C ASP A 23 2.06 10.56 9.52
N ILE A 24 3.25 11.12 9.74
CA ILE A 24 4.50 10.73 9.07
C ILE A 24 5.63 10.58 10.08
N ASP A 25 6.37 9.46 10.01
CA ASP A 25 7.61 9.33 10.78
C ASP A 25 8.67 10.25 10.20
N GLN A 26 9.13 11.19 11.02
CA GLN A 26 10.04 12.25 10.61
C GLN A 26 11.40 11.73 10.10
N LYS A 27 11.82 10.51 10.46
CA LYS A 27 13.13 9.96 10.08
C LYS A 27 13.05 9.04 8.87
N THR A 28 11.97 8.28 8.74
CA THR A 28 11.82 7.29 7.67
C THR A 28 10.97 7.79 6.50
N GLY A 29 10.14 8.81 6.73
CA GLY A 29 9.16 9.29 5.76
C GLY A 29 7.95 8.36 5.61
N GLN A 30 7.82 7.33 6.47
CA GLN A 30 6.69 6.42 6.43
C GLN A 30 5.41 7.15 6.87
N ILE A 31 4.38 7.12 6.03
CA ILE A 31 3.06 7.68 6.31
C ILE A 31 2.19 6.59 6.95
N PHE A 32 1.48 6.93 8.02
CA PHE A 32 0.57 6.04 8.73
C PHE A 32 -0.83 6.63 8.80
N THR A 33 -1.82 5.75 8.86
CA THR A 33 -3.20 6.15 9.15
C THR A 33 -3.39 6.27 10.65
N VAL A 34 -3.87 7.42 11.12
CA VAL A 34 -4.23 7.68 12.53
C VAL A 34 -5.69 7.33 12.77
N SER A 35 -6.61 7.89 11.97
CA SER A 35 -8.03 7.55 12.02
C SER A 35 -8.79 8.05 10.79
N VAL A 36 -9.38 7.11 10.06
CA VAL A 36 -10.22 7.39 8.88
C VAL A 36 -11.63 6.79 9.04
N ALA A 37 -12.04 6.49 10.27
CA ALA A 37 -13.33 5.88 10.55
C ALA A 37 -14.48 6.78 10.05
N GLY A 38 -15.35 6.21 9.21
CA GLY A 38 -16.47 6.92 8.59
C GLY A 38 -16.06 7.95 7.52
N LYS A 39 -14.81 7.94 7.08
CA LYS A 39 -14.32 8.78 5.98
C LYS A 39 -14.15 7.96 4.72
N ALA A 40 -14.36 8.60 3.57
CA ALA A 40 -14.15 8.03 2.25
C ALA A 40 -13.74 9.14 1.28
N GLY A 41 -13.03 8.77 0.23
CA GLY A 41 -12.53 9.69 -0.79
C GLY A 41 -11.00 9.86 -0.77
N THR A 42 -10.51 10.76 -1.62
CA THR A 42 -9.08 11.00 -1.80
C THR A 42 -8.60 12.19 -0.96
N PHE A 43 -7.58 11.94 -0.15
CA PHE A 43 -6.85 12.91 0.65
C PHE A 43 -5.54 13.25 -0.04
N TYR A 44 -5.24 14.54 -0.16
CA TYR A 44 -4.01 15.04 -0.78
C TYR A 44 -3.06 15.50 0.31
N LEU A 45 -2.03 14.69 0.59
CA LEU A 45 -1.04 14.98 1.62
C LEU A 45 0.16 15.68 0.99
N GLU A 46 0.45 16.89 1.42
CA GLU A 46 1.66 17.60 1.01
C GLU A 46 2.81 17.23 1.94
N VAL A 47 3.78 16.48 1.42
CA VAL A 47 4.94 15.97 2.15
C VAL A 47 6.15 16.84 1.85
N GLN A 48 6.88 17.23 2.89
CA GLN A 48 8.16 17.92 2.81
C GLN A 48 9.30 17.02 3.27
N ALA A 49 10.43 17.10 2.57
CA ALA A 49 11.72 16.64 3.05
C ALA A 49 12.64 17.86 3.28
N GLU A 50 13.33 17.89 4.41
CA GLU A 50 14.24 18.97 4.83
C GLU A 50 15.61 18.38 5.19
N ASP A 51 16.68 18.87 4.55
CA ASP A 51 18.04 18.49 4.93
C ASP A 51 18.47 19.16 6.25
N GLN A 52 19.50 18.61 6.90
CA GLN A 52 20.04 19.15 8.14
C GLN A 52 21.32 19.97 7.93
N GLY A 53 21.50 20.51 6.72
CA GLY A 53 22.63 21.37 6.40
C GLY A 53 22.57 22.74 7.11
N MET A 54 23.70 23.46 7.14
CA MET A 54 23.76 24.79 7.74
C MET A 54 22.87 25.83 7.01
N ARG A 55 22.60 25.59 5.73
CA ARG A 55 21.53 26.23 4.97
C ARG A 55 20.52 25.15 4.62
N ARG A 56 19.42 25.12 5.37
CA ARG A 56 18.40 24.09 5.18
C ARG A 56 17.74 24.22 3.82
N LEU A 57 17.75 23.15 3.04
CA LEU A 57 17.00 23.05 1.79
C LEU A 57 15.77 22.17 2.00
N THR A 58 14.68 22.53 1.35
CA THR A 58 13.42 21.77 1.39
C THR A 58 12.97 21.38 -0.01
N ALA A 59 12.34 20.22 -0.11
CA ALA A 59 11.62 19.75 -1.28
C ALA A 59 10.23 19.26 -0.86
N GLN A 60 9.22 19.47 -1.70
CA GLN A 60 7.84 19.11 -1.42
C GLN A 60 7.23 18.27 -2.55
N THR A 61 6.35 17.35 -2.19
CA THR A 61 5.58 16.53 -3.14
C THR A 61 4.17 16.25 -2.60
N THR A 62 3.24 15.90 -3.48
CA THR A 62 1.88 15.49 -3.10
C THR A 62 1.78 13.97 -3.13
N VAL A 63 1.27 13.39 -2.03
CA VAL A 63 0.89 11.98 -1.91
C VAL A 63 -0.63 11.88 -1.88
N ASN A 64 -1.20 11.10 -2.80
CA ASN A 64 -2.65 10.88 -2.87
C ASN A 64 -2.99 9.62 -2.09
N VAL A 65 -3.81 9.75 -1.04
CA VAL A 65 -4.31 8.64 -0.25
C VAL A 65 -5.81 8.48 -0.48
N THR A 66 -6.21 7.39 -1.12
CA THR A 66 -7.63 7.08 -1.32
C THR A 66 -8.11 6.17 -0.19
N VAL A 67 -9.05 6.65 0.61
CA VAL A 67 -9.77 5.85 1.59
C VAL A 67 -11.07 5.39 0.95
N ASP A 68 -11.18 4.10 0.74
CA ASP A 68 -12.42 3.50 0.28
C ASP A 68 -13.33 3.21 1.47
N SER A 69 -14.63 3.50 1.33
CA SER A 69 -15.66 2.94 2.21
C SER A 69 -15.84 1.46 1.87
N SER A 70 -14.80 0.65 2.00
CA SER A 70 -14.83 -0.72 1.50
C SER A 70 -15.92 -1.50 2.22
N SER A 71 -17.02 -1.76 1.52
CA SER A 71 -17.79 -2.97 1.76
C SER A 71 -16.95 -4.11 1.20
N SER A 72 -16.80 -5.21 1.92
CA SER A 72 -16.06 -6.42 1.47
C SER A 72 -16.50 -7.02 0.11
N SER A 73 -17.46 -6.41 -0.59
CA SER A 73 -18.07 -6.93 -1.81
C SER A 73 -17.18 -6.84 -3.06
N ASN A 74 -16.12 -6.05 -3.03
CA ASN A 74 -15.20 -5.83 -4.16
C ASN A 74 -13.85 -6.54 -4.03
N ILE A 75 -13.62 -7.19 -2.90
CA ILE A 75 -12.39 -7.95 -2.67
C ILE A 75 -12.43 -9.25 -3.49
N VAL A 76 -11.38 -9.50 -4.26
CA VAL A 76 -11.12 -10.78 -4.92
C VAL A 76 -10.00 -11.51 -4.19
N VAL A 77 -10.20 -12.81 -3.97
CA VAL A 77 -9.18 -13.69 -3.38
C VAL A 77 -8.51 -14.46 -4.51
N VAL A 78 -7.20 -14.27 -4.66
CA VAL A 78 -6.34 -15.09 -5.52
C VAL A 78 -5.64 -16.10 -4.64
N VAL A 79 -5.79 -17.39 -4.98
CA VAL A 79 -5.12 -18.47 -4.26
C VAL A 79 -3.86 -18.86 -5.04
N LEU A 80 -2.71 -18.69 -4.42
CA LEU A 80 -1.42 -19.09 -4.98
C LEU A 80 -0.96 -20.36 -4.30
N ASN A 81 -0.66 -21.39 -5.09
CA ASN A 81 -0.05 -22.63 -4.59
C ASN A 81 1.46 -22.44 -4.33
N GLN A 82 1.80 -21.43 -3.52
CA GLN A 82 3.13 -21.16 -2.97
C GLN A 82 3.02 -20.82 -1.47
N GLN A 83 4.09 -21.06 -0.71
CA GLN A 83 4.18 -20.67 0.70
C GLN A 83 4.14 -19.13 0.87
N ILE A 84 3.55 -18.67 1.98
CA ILE A 84 3.33 -17.24 2.23
C ILE A 84 4.63 -16.43 2.21
N ASN A 85 5.71 -16.95 2.80
CA ASN A 85 7.02 -16.30 2.78
C ASN A 85 7.59 -16.10 1.37
N VAL A 86 7.27 -17.00 0.43
CA VAL A 86 7.67 -16.88 -0.98
C VAL A 86 6.80 -15.81 -1.65
N VAL A 87 5.50 -15.81 -1.40
CA VAL A 87 4.56 -14.82 -1.96
C VAL A 87 4.87 -13.41 -1.45
N GLU A 88 5.07 -13.22 -0.15
CA GLU A 88 5.40 -11.92 0.47
C GLU A 88 6.71 -11.35 -0.08
N ARG A 89 7.75 -12.17 -0.21
CA ARG A 89 9.04 -11.74 -0.77
C ARG A 89 8.94 -11.30 -2.23
N ASN A 90 7.97 -11.83 -2.96
CA ASN A 90 7.76 -11.55 -4.38
C ASN A 90 6.47 -10.74 -4.63
N ILE A 91 5.90 -10.10 -3.61
CA ILE A 91 4.58 -9.48 -3.72
C ILE A 91 4.51 -8.39 -4.80
N VAL A 92 5.63 -7.70 -5.03
CA VAL A 92 5.77 -6.70 -6.10
C VAL A 92 5.63 -7.35 -7.48
N GLU A 93 6.24 -8.52 -7.69
CA GLU A 93 6.13 -9.25 -8.96
C GLU A 93 4.75 -9.89 -9.11
N VAL A 94 4.18 -10.44 -8.03
CA VAL A 94 2.80 -10.95 -8.02
C VAL A 94 1.82 -9.85 -8.42
N LYS A 95 1.93 -8.67 -7.82
CA LYS A 95 1.14 -7.48 -8.19
C LYS A 95 1.32 -7.15 -9.67
N ARG A 96 2.56 -7.06 -10.15
CA ARG A 96 2.87 -6.73 -11.55
C ARG A 96 2.22 -7.71 -12.53
N VAL A 97 2.31 -9.01 -12.27
CA VAL A 97 1.71 -10.05 -13.12
C VAL A 97 0.18 -9.93 -13.11
N LEU A 98 -0.43 -9.66 -11.96
CA LEU A 98 -1.88 -9.44 -11.88
C LEU A 98 -2.31 -8.20 -12.68
N GLU A 99 -1.56 -7.10 -12.61
CA GLU A 99 -1.83 -5.89 -13.39
C GLU A 99 -1.70 -6.15 -14.90
N ASP A 100 -0.68 -6.88 -15.33
CA ASP A 100 -0.50 -7.30 -16.73
C ASP A 100 -1.64 -8.19 -17.22
N LYS A 101 -2.13 -9.11 -16.38
CA LYS A 101 -3.19 -10.05 -16.76
C LYS A 101 -4.59 -9.44 -16.75
N LEU A 102 -4.85 -8.54 -15.81
CA LEU A 102 -6.16 -7.94 -15.62
C LEU A 102 -6.35 -6.65 -16.43
N GLU A 103 -5.27 -6.06 -16.95
CA GLU A 103 -5.27 -4.74 -17.60
C GLU A 103 -5.83 -3.62 -16.68
N TRP A 104 -5.70 -3.81 -15.36
CA TRP A 104 -6.17 -2.89 -14.32
C TRP A 104 -5.08 -2.65 -13.27
N ASN A 105 -5.18 -1.50 -12.58
CA ASN A 105 -4.38 -1.24 -11.40
C ASN A 105 -4.83 -2.15 -10.26
N VAL A 106 -3.90 -2.83 -9.59
CA VAL A 106 -4.22 -3.81 -8.54
C VAL A 106 -3.62 -3.38 -7.21
N TYR A 107 -4.43 -3.35 -6.16
CA TYR A 107 -3.94 -3.16 -4.79
C TYR A 107 -4.05 -4.46 -4.01
N VAL A 108 -2.93 -4.90 -3.43
CA VAL A 108 -2.92 -6.02 -2.49
C VAL A 108 -3.35 -5.50 -1.13
N VAL A 109 -4.47 -6.02 -0.65
CA VAL A 109 -5.10 -5.63 0.62
C VAL A 109 -4.57 -6.48 1.77
N ASP A 110 -4.39 -7.78 1.53
CA ASP A 110 -4.00 -8.76 2.53
C ASP A 110 -3.29 -9.95 1.88
N VAL A 111 -2.29 -10.49 2.55
CA VAL A 111 -1.62 -11.74 2.18
C VAL A 111 -1.67 -12.63 3.42
N SER A 112 -2.36 -13.76 3.33
CA SER A 112 -2.58 -14.66 4.46
C SER A 112 -2.53 -16.12 4.02
N SER A 113 -2.04 -16.99 4.90
CA SER A 113 -2.20 -18.44 4.79
C SER A 113 -3.43 -18.87 5.60
N ASP A 114 -4.04 -19.99 5.25
CA ASP A 114 -5.11 -20.60 6.07
C ASP A 114 -4.55 -21.24 7.37
N GLU A 115 -3.81 -20.48 8.18
CA GLU A 115 -3.27 -20.91 9.47
C GLU A 115 -4.18 -20.52 10.66
N PHE A 116 -5.48 -20.78 10.56
CA PHE A 116 -6.39 -20.68 11.71
C PHE A 116 -6.51 -21.96 12.55
N GLN A 117 -5.55 -22.88 12.46
CA GLN A 117 -5.41 -23.95 13.46
C GLN A 117 -3.96 -24.09 13.94
N ILE A 118 -3.77 -23.71 15.22
CA ILE A 118 -2.61 -24.02 16.04
C ILE A 118 -2.50 -25.55 16.15
N SER A 119 -1.87 -26.19 15.17
CA SER A 119 -1.29 -27.51 15.34
C SER A 119 -0.08 -27.61 14.42
N ALA A 120 1.08 -27.78 15.05
CA ALA A 120 2.33 -28.01 14.36
C ALA A 120 2.14 -29.14 13.33
N ARG A 121 2.46 -28.84 12.07
CA ARG A 121 2.36 -29.70 10.86
C ARG A 121 1.03 -29.65 10.11
N SER A 122 0.70 -28.51 9.51
CA SER A 122 0.01 -28.50 8.21
C SER A 122 0.66 -27.46 7.31
N SER A 123 1.67 -27.92 6.57
CA SER A 123 2.26 -27.22 5.44
C SER A 123 1.18 -27.06 4.37
N THR A 124 0.43 -25.96 4.37
CA THR A 124 -0.36 -25.62 3.20
C THR A 124 0.54 -24.76 2.32
N ASP A 125 0.99 -25.32 1.21
CA ASP A 125 1.67 -24.58 0.13
C ASP A 125 0.69 -23.59 -0.55
N GLU A 126 -0.37 -23.13 0.11
CA GLU A 126 -1.39 -22.24 -0.43
C GLU A 126 -1.41 -20.92 0.35
N THR A 127 -1.40 -19.81 -0.38
CA THR A 127 -1.48 -18.45 0.14
C THR A 127 -2.63 -17.72 -0.53
N ASN A 128 -3.48 -17.11 0.29
CA ASN A 128 -4.57 -16.24 -0.13
C ASN A 128 -4.06 -14.81 -0.26
N VAL A 129 -4.22 -14.22 -1.45
CA VAL A 129 -3.93 -12.81 -1.71
C VAL A 129 -5.25 -12.10 -1.97
N LYS A 130 -5.64 -11.19 -1.08
CA LYS A 130 -6.82 -10.35 -1.27
C LYS A 130 -6.44 -9.12 -2.07
N ILE A 131 -7.15 -8.88 -3.16
CA ILE A 131 -6.90 -7.76 -4.05
C ILE A 131 -8.17 -6.93 -4.30
N THR A 132 -7.97 -5.66 -4.62
CA THR A 132 -8.94 -4.78 -5.28
C THR A 132 -8.35 -4.29 -6.59
N ALA A 133 -9.21 -4.06 -7.60
CA ALA A 133 -8.79 -3.62 -8.93
C ALA A 133 -9.45 -2.26 -9.26
N PHE A 134 -8.73 -1.44 -10.01
CA PHE A 134 -9.17 -0.11 -10.44
C PHE A 134 -8.84 0.08 -11.91
N ASP A 135 -9.75 0.72 -12.65
CA ASP A 135 -9.54 1.07 -14.04
C ASP A 135 -8.52 2.22 -14.20
N GLU A 136 -8.27 2.63 -15.45
CA GLU A 136 -7.37 3.76 -15.75
C GLU A 136 -7.88 5.10 -15.18
N ALA A 137 -9.20 5.25 -15.00
CA ALA A 137 -9.83 6.41 -14.39
C ALA A 137 -9.81 6.36 -12.85
N HIS A 138 -9.13 5.37 -12.25
CA HIS A 138 -9.07 5.12 -10.81
C HIS A 138 -10.45 4.84 -10.20
N GLN A 139 -11.37 4.32 -11.01
CA GLN A 139 -12.65 3.82 -10.54
C GLN A 139 -12.54 2.35 -10.19
N GLU A 140 -13.20 1.99 -9.11
CA GLU A 140 -13.20 0.63 -8.59
C GLU A 140 -13.86 -0.34 -9.58
N VAL A 141 -13.22 -1.49 -9.80
CA VAL A 141 -13.74 -2.55 -10.65
C VAL A 141 -14.45 -3.60 -9.79
N PRO A 142 -15.73 -3.94 -10.07
CA PRO A 142 -16.48 -4.91 -9.29
C PRO A 142 -15.84 -6.31 -9.28
N ALA A 143 -15.86 -6.98 -8.12
CA ALA A 143 -15.31 -8.33 -7.96
C ALA A 143 -15.80 -9.37 -9.00
N PRO A 144 -17.07 -9.39 -9.45
CA PRO A 144 -17.51 -10.31 -10.50
C PRO A 144 -16.79 -10.11 -11.84
N ASP A 145 -16.40 -8.88 -12.17
CA ASP A 145 -15.71 -8.57 -13.43
C ASP A 145 -14.23 -8.92 -13.34
N VAL A 146 -13.62 -8.68 -12.17
CA VAL A 146 -12.29 -9.20 -11.83
C VAL A 146 -12.23 -10.72 -11.93
N LYS A 147 -13.18 -11.44 -11.32
CA LYS A 147 -13.21 -12.92 -11.37
C LYS A 147 -13.43 -13.49 -12.77
N ARG A 148 -14.07 -12.75 -13.68
CA ARG A 148 -14.25 -13.17 -15.08
C ARG A 148 -12.99 -13.02 -15.92
N SER A 149 -12.04 -12.22 -15.45
CA SER A 149 -10.82 -11.86 -16.16
C SER A 149 -9.60 -12.67 -15.70
N VAL A 150 -9.75 -13.47 -14.63
CA VAL A 150 -8.73 -14.40 -14.09
C VAL A 150 -8.87 -15.78 -14.71
#